data_AF-A0A7Y3C3H9-F1
#
_entry.id   AF-A0A7Y3C3H9-F1
#
_cell.length_a   1.000
_cell.length_b   1.000
_cell.length_c   1.000
_cell.angle_alpha   90.00
_cell.angle_beta   90.00
_cell.angle_gamma   90.00
#
_symmetry.space_group_name_H-M   'P 1'
#
loop_
_entity.id
_entity.type
_entity.pdbx_description
1 polymer ?
#
loop_
_entity_poly.entity_id
_entity_poly.type
_entity_poly.pdbx_seq_one_letter_code
_entity_poly.pdbx_strand_id
1 'polypeptide(L)'
;MSARPDHEAVPPPELKKRVMDSMEAADLIRTGPPRRRFGGGAMWGLLAAAAFVGGLLVGRWEPTDTAVPAAHSRFILLLHEGDTFRPGAPEAELVAEYAAWARQQNASGIVLSGDRLSDESYLVRSSATSGPDDRPTASTITGYFVVSAPNEAEAQALARSTPHVRYGGSVVVRPIVQ
;
A
#
# COMPACT_ATOMS: atom_id res chain seq x y z
N MET A 1 -32.19 -39.34 22.50
CA MET A 1 -31.58 -40.56 21.92
C MET A 1 -31.56 -40.37 20.41
N SER A 2 -30.49 -39.79 19.85
CA SER A 2 -30.31 -39.62 18.41
C SER A 2 -28.93 -40.15 18.05
N ALA A 3 -28.91 -41.06 17.09
CA ALA A 3 -27.79 -41.90 16.71
C ALA A 3 -26.68 -41.12 15.98
N ARG A 4 -25.43 -41.48 16.29
CA ARG A 4 -24.25 -41.19 15.46
C ARG A 4 -24.31 -42.03 14.18
N PRO A 5 -23.93 -41.50 13.02
CA PRO A 5 -23.48 -42.32 11.91
C PRO A 5 -21.95 -42.46 11.97
N ASP A 6 -21.50 -43.69 12.19
CA ASP A 6 -20.12 -44.11 12.08
C ASP A 6 -19.78 -44.49 10.62
N HIS A 7 -18.48 -44.43 10.32
CA HIS A 7 -17.75 -45.15 9.26
C HIS A 7 -17.58 -44.49 7.88
N GLU A 8 -16.46 -43.78 7.78
CA GLU A 8 -15.65 -43.57 6.58
C GLU A 8 -15.39 -44.92 5.88
N ALA A 9 -16.05 -45.14 4.74
CA ALA A 9 -15.93 -46.36 3.97
C ALA A 9 -14.56 -46.40 3.29
N VAL A 10 -13.72 -47.38 3.66
CA VAL A 10 -12.47 -47.68 2.94
C VAL A 10 -12.82 -47.98 1.48
N PRO A 11 -12.25 -47.25 0.51
CA PRO A 11 -12.61 -47.43 -0.88
C PRO A 11 -12.24 -48.84 -1.37
N PRO A 12 -13.06 -49.45 -2.25
CA PRO A 12 -12.78 -50.76 -2.82
C PRO A 12 -11.39 -50.80 -3.48
N PRO A 13 -10.61 -51.89 -3.31
CA PRO A 13 -9.24 -51.98 -3.82
C PRO A 13 -9.15 -51.84 -5.35
N GLU A 14 -10.21 -52.19 -6.06
CA GLU A 14 -10.35 -52.03 -7.51
C GLU A 14 -10.33 -50.56 -7.95
N LEU A 15 -10.80 -49.65 -7.10
CA LEU A 15 -10.84 -48.21 -7.39
C LEU A 15 -9.43 -47.61 -7.36
N LYS A 16 -8.63 -48.04 -6.38
CA LYS A 16 -7.23 -47.64 -6.27
C LYS A 16 -6.43 -48.07 -7.49
N LYS A 17 -6.63 -49.30 -7.97
CA LYS A 17 -5.95 -49.83 -9.16
C LYS A 17 -6.27 -49.00 -10.40
N ARG A 18 -7.55 -48.69 -10.67
CA ARG A 18 -7.93 -47.87 -11.83
C ARG A 18 -7.36 -46.45 -11.79
N VAL A 19 -7.28 -45.86 -10.60
CA VAL A 19 -6.65 -44.53 -10.43
C VAL A 19 -5.16 -44.62 -10.72
N MET A 20 -4.46 -45.62 -10.20
CA MET A 20 -3.03 -45.82 -10.48
C MET A 20 -2.76 -46.07 -11.96
N ASP A 21 -3.55 -46.93 -12.61
CA ASP A 21 -3.45 -47.19 -14.06
C ASP A 21 -3.69 -45.91 -14.89
N SER A 22 -4.63 -45.04 -14.46
CA SER A 22 -4.90 -43.77 -15.13
C SER A 22 -3.78 -42.72 -14.97
N MET A 23 -3.06 -42.75 -13.83
CA MET A 23 -1.94 -41.85 -13.57
C MET A 23 -0.67 -42.28 -14.30
N GLU A 24 -0.48 -43.59 -14.50
CA GLU A 24 0.63 -44.13 -15.29
C GLU A 24 0.42 -43.88 -16.80
N ALA A 25 -0.79 -44.08 -17.31
CA ALA A 25 -1.15 -43.75 -18.69
C ALA A 25 -1.01 -42.25 -19.03
N ALA A 26 -1.08 -41.38 -18.02
CA ALA A 26 -0.93 -39.93 -18.15
C ALA A 26 0.52 -39.44 -17.98
N ASP A 27 1.51 -40.34 -17.85
CA ASP A 27 2.94 -40.03 -17.66
C ASP A 27 3.22 -39.15 -16.41
N LEU A 28 2.30 -39.15 -15.43
CA LEU A 28 2.35 -38.34 -14.20
C LEU A 28 3.19 -38.97 -13.10
N ILE A 29 3.57 -40.25 -13.24
CA ILE A 29 4.40 -40.97 -12.28
C ILE A 29 5.68 -41.42 -12.99
N ARG A 30 6.72 -40.57 -12.94
CA ARG A 30 8.08 -40.94 -13.40
C ARG A 30 8.77 -41.79 -12.33
N THR A 31 8.70 -43.11 -12.47
CA THR A 31 9.59 -44.05 -11.77
C THR A 31 10.71 -44.49 -12.69
N GLY A 32 11.77 -43.69 -12.77
CA GLY A 32 13.01 -44.04 -13.47
C GLY A 32 14.24 -43.75 -12.60
N PRO A 33 15.29 -44.58 -12.63
CA PRO A 33 16.49 -44.35 -11.84
C PRO A 33 17.29 -43.13 -12.34
N PRO A 34 18.07 -42.45 -11.48
CA PRO A 34 18.76 -41.22 -11.84
C PRO A 34 19.90 -41.49 -12.81
N ARG A 35 19.78 -41.01 -14.05
CA ARG A 35 20.88 -40.99 -15.02
C ARG A 35 21.91 -39.94 -14.59
N ARG A 36 23.04 -40.40 -14.05
CA ARG A 36 24.28 -39.62 -13.94
C ARG A 36 24.66 -39.09 -15.33
N ARG A 37 24.59 -37.78 -15.54
CA ARG A 37 25.32 -37.09 -16.61
C ARG A 37 26.38 -36.21 -15.97
N PHE A 38 27.59 -36.77 -15.91
CA PHE A 38 28.84 -36.02 -15.84
C PHE A 38 29.03 -35.29 -17.19
N GLY A 39 29.46 -34.02 -17.13
CA GLY A 39 29.94 -33.26 -18.27
C GLY A 39 29.09 -32.03 -18.60
N GLY A 40 29.49 -30.85 -18.10
CA GLY A 40 28.99 -29.57 -18.59
C GLY A 40 28.94 -28.41 -17.58
N GLY A 41 29.04 -28.67 -16.28
CA GLY A 41 28.80 -27.65 -15.23
C GLY A 41 29.96 -26.74 -14.86
N ALA A 42 31.14 -26.87 -15.48
CA ALA A 42 32.34 -26.14 -15.04
C ALA A 42 32.44 -24.69 -15.58
N MET A 43 31.53 -24.26 -16.45
CA MET A 43 31.56 -22.92 -17.06
C MET A 43 30.25 -22.14 -16.85
N TRP A 44 29.62 -22.30 -15.68
CA TRP A 44 28.58 -21.37 -15.16
C TRP A 44 28.82 -20.97 -13.70
N GLY A 45 29.72 -21.65 -12.97
CA GLY A 45 30.01 -21.36 -11.56
C GLY A 45 30.71 -20.02 -11.29
N LEU A 46 31.38 -19.43 -12.28
CA LEU A 46 32.14 -18.18 -12.09
C LEU A 46 31.28 -16.90 -12.18
N LEU A 47 30.11 -16.94 -12.79
CA LEU A 47 29.17 -15.79 -12.78
C LEU A 47 28.29 -15.76 -11.51
N ALA A 48 28.02 -16.92 -10.91
CA ALA A 48 27.26 -17.01 -9.66
C ALA A 48 28.06 -16.52 -8.43
N ALA A 49 29.38 -16.76 -8.39
CA ALA A 49 30.24 -16.30 -7.29
C ALA A 49 30.37 -14.77 -7.24
N ALA A 50 30.43 -14.09 -8.40
CA ALA A 50 30.48 -12.63 -8.46
C ALA A 50 29.15 -11.97 -8.03
N ALA A 51 28.00 -12.57 -8.39
CA ALA A 51 26.69 -12.13 -7.91
C ALA A 51 26.51 -12.35 -6.40
N PHE A 52 27.09 -13.42 -5.84
CA PHE A 52 27.03 -13.70 -4.41
C PHE A 52 27.90 -12.76 -3.56
N VAL A 53 29.11 -12.41 -4.03
CA VAL A 53 29.98 -11.43 -3.34
C VAL A 53 29.46 -9.99 -3.51
N GLY A 54 28.95 -9.64 -4.70
CA GLY A 54 28.27 -8.36 -4.92
C GLY A 54 27.00 -8.21 -4.07
N GLY A 55 26.21 -9.28 -3.96
CA GLY A 55 25.04 -9.33 -3.07
C GLY A 55 25.39 -9.23 -1.58
N LEU A 56 26.52 -9.80 -1.14
CA LEU A 56 26.99 -9.71 0.26
C LEU A 56 27.54 -8.33 0.63
N LEU A 57 28.08 -7.57 -0.33
CA LEU A 57 28.53 -6.18 -0.09
C LEU A 57 27.36 -5.19 -0.11
N VAL A 58 26.33 -5.42 -0.93
CA VAL A 58 25.09 -4.62 -0.93
C VAL A 58 24.18 -4.97 0.25
N GLY A 59 24.10 -6.25 0.64
CA GLY A 59 23.32 -6.72 1.80
C GLY A 59 23.91 -6.35 3.16
N ARG A 60 25.14 -5.82 3.20
CA ARG A 60 25.73 -5.26 4.43
C ARG A 60 25.31 -3.81 4.69
N TRP A 61 24.56 -3.22 3.76
CA TRP A 61 23.93 -1.91 3.88
C TRP A 61 22.42 -2.10 4.08
N GLU A 62 22.05 -2.86 5.10
CA GLU A 62 20.72 -2.71 5.69
C GLU A 62 20.82 -1.54 6.69
N PRO A 63 20.10 -0.42 6.50
CA PRO A 63 19.70 0.37 7.64
C PRO A 63 18.87 -0.56 8.52
N THR A 64 19.44 -0.94 9.66
CA THR A 64 18.72 -1.65 10.72
C THR A 64 17.64 -0.72 11.26
N ASP A 65 16.50 -0.67 10.58
CA ASP A 65 15.23 -0.48 11.26
C ASP A 65 14.56 -1.84 11.32
N THR A 66 14.77 -2.49 12.46
CA THR A 66 14.01 -3.68 12.85
C THR A 66 12.55 -3.29 12.77
N ALA A 67 11.85 -3.69 11.71
CA ALA A 67 10.43 -3.48 11.56
C ALA A 67 9.70 -4.30 12.64
N VAL A 68 9.54 -3.70 13.82
CA VAL A 68 8.30 -3.85 14.58
C VAL A 68 7.17 -3.67 13.55
N PRO A 69 6.13 -4.53 13.48
CA PRO A 69 5.00 -4.26 12.61
C PRO A 69 4.57 -2.82 12.90
N ALA A 70 4.81 -1.92 11.94
CA ALA A 70 4.79 -0.50 12.23
C ALA A 70 3.40 -0.20 12.75
N ALA A 71 3.33 0.25 14.01
CA ALA A 71 2.08 0.79 14.52
C ALA A 71 1.74 1.94 13.59
N HIS A 72 0.73 1.74 12.74
CA HIS A 72 0.37 2.73 11.75
C HIS A 72 -0.05 3.99 12.48
N SER A 73 0.72 5.05 12.27
CA SER A 73 0.43 6.37 12.82
C SER A 73 -0.61 7.05 11.94
N ARG A 74 -1.47 7.83 12.57
CA ARG A 74 -2.47 8.63 11.86
C ARG A 74 -1.90 10.01 11.58
N PHE A 75 -2.11 10.48 10.36
CA PHE A 75 -1.71 11.81 9.92
C PHE A 75 -2.91 12.53 9.33
N ILE A 76 -2.94 13.86 9.48
CA ILE A 76 -3.84 14.72 8.74
C ILE A 76 -3.06 15.47 7.65
N LEU A 77 -3.62 15.46 6.45
CA LEU A 77 -3.16 16.21 5.30
C LEU A 77 -4.12 17.38 5.12
N LEU A 78 -3.65 18.62 5.30
CA LEU A 78 -4.46 19.82 5.09
C LEU A 78 -4.10 20.42 3.73
N LEU A 79 -5.11 20.62 2.88
CA LEU A 79 -4.95 21.11 1.52
C LEU A 79 -5.08 22.64 1.53
N HIS A 80 -4.05 23.32 1.06
CA HIS A 80 -3.96 24.77 1.04
C HIS A 80 -3.89 25.28 -0.39
N GLU A 81 -4.86 26.11 -0.75
CA GLU A 81 -4.86 26.87 -1.98
C GLU A 81 -4.28 28.25 -1.70
N GLY A 82 -3.17 28.56 -2.36
CA GLY A 82 -2.53 29.88 -2.34
C GLY A 82 -2.43 30.45 -3.75
N ASP A 83 -1.68 31.55 -3.90
CA ASP A 83 -1.59 32.29 -5.16
C ASP A 83 -1.08 31.48 -6.36
N THR A 84 -0.40 30.36 -6.13
CA THR A 84 0.13 29.46 -7.15
C THR A 84 -0.85 28.37 -7.60
N PHE A 85 -1.99 28.22 -6.92
CA PHE A 85 -2.98 27.21 -7.27
C PHE A 85 -3.66 27.57 -8.61
N ARG A 86 -3.43 26.74 -9.62
CA ARG A 86 -3.95 26.95 -10.99
C ARG A 86 -4.45 25.62 -11.55
N PRO A 87 -5.66 25.18 -11.16
CA PRO A 87 -6.27 24.04 -11.83
C PRO A 87 -6.64 24.46 -13.26
N GLY A 88 -5.97 23.87 -14.24
CA GLY A 88 -6.25 24.12 -15.66
C GLY A 88 -7.49 23.40 -16.20
N ALA A 89 -8.19 22.63 -15.35
CA ALA A 89 -9.32 21.79 -15.71
C ALA A 89 -10.63 22.29 -15.07
N PRO A 90 -11.80 21.99 -15.67
CA PRO A 90 -13.10 22.25 -15.07
C PRO A 90 -13.24 21.61 -13.68
N GLU A 91 -13.98 22.26 -12.78
CA GLU A 91 -14.15 21.80 -11.39
C GLU A 91 -14.64 20.35 -11.27
N ALA A 92 -15.57 19.94 -12.12
CA ALA A 92 -16.09 18.57 -12.14
C ALA A 92 -15.00 17.52 -12.43
N GLU A 93 -14.04 17.85 -13.30
CA GLU A 93 -12.92 16.97 -13.63
C GLU A 93 -11.93 16.88 -12.47
N LEU A 94 -11.64 18.02 -11.81
CA LEU A 94 -10.82 18.04 -10.61
C LEU A 94 -11.43 17.14 -9.53
N VAL A 95 -12.71 17.33 -9.22
CA VAL A 95 -13.42 16.53 -8.21
C VAL A 95 -13.36 15.05 -8.55
N ALA A 96 -13.54 14.68 -9.82
CA ALA A 96 -13.43 13.29 -10.26
C ALA A 96 -12.01 12.72 -10.06
N GLU A 97 -10.97 13.49 -10.36
CA GLU A 97 -9.57 13.10 -10.15
C GLU A 97 -9.23 12.92 -8.66
N TYR A 98 -9.63 13.85 -7.80
CA TYR A 98 -9.48 13.73 -6.35
C TYR A 98 -10.19 12.50 -5.81
N ALA A 99 -11.43 12.27 -6.24
CA ALA A 99 -12.20 11.10 -5.83
C ALA A 99 -11.56 9.80 -6.31
N ALA A 100 -11.00 9.77 -7.53
CA ALA A 100 -10.29 8.60 -8.03
C ALA A 100 -9.02 8.31 -7.23
N TRP A 101 -8.21 9.33 -6.95
CA TRP A 101 -7.03 9.21 -6.11
C TRP A 101 -7.40 8.72 -4.70
N ALA A 102 -8.38 9.34 -4.04
CA ALA A 102 -8.80 8.95 -2.69
C ALA A 102 -9.34 7.52 -2.65
N ARG A 103 -10.14 7.10 -3.65
CA ARG A 103 -10.62 5.71 -3.76
C ARG A 103 -9.47 4.71 -3.91
N GLN A 104 -8.47 5.04 -4.73
CA GLN A 104 -7.30 4.17 -4.91
C GLN A 104 -6.55 3.97 -3.60
N GLN A 105 -6.36 5.03 -2.81
CA GLN A 105 -5.67 4.94 -1.52
C GLN A 105 -6.52 4.27 -0.44
N ASN A 106 -7.84 4.50 -0.43
CA ASN A 106 -8.79 3.82 0.45
C ASN A 106 -8.79 2.31 0.24
N ALA A 107 -8.73 1.84 -1.02
CA ALA A 107 -8.65 0.42 -1.34
C ALA A 107 -7.40 -0.26 -0.76
N SER A 108 -6.33 0.51 -0.52
CA SER A 108 -5.10 0.07 0.12
C SER A 108 -5.09 0.25 1.64
N GLY A 109 -6.19 0.74 2.24
CA GLY A 109 -6.28 1.04 3.67
C GLY A 109 -5.44 2.25 4.14
N ILE A 110 -4.95 3.06 3.20
CA ILE A 110 -4.04 4.18 3.46
C ILE A 110 -4.83 5.44 3.80
N VAL A 111 -5.89 5.76 3.06
CA VAL A 111 -6.79 6.86 3.42
C VAL A 111 -7.88 6.32 4.34
N LEU A 112 -8.15 7.04 5.42
CA LEU A 112 -9.15 6.70 6.43
C LEU A 112 -10.41 7.56 6.28
N SER A 113 -10.25 8.83 5.95
CA SER A 113 -11.33 9.78 5.68
C SER A 113 -10.80 11.00 4.94
N GLY A 114 -11.69 11.82 4.38
CA GLY A 114 -11.33 13.14 3.87
C GLY A 114 -12.49 13.79 3.15
N ASP A 115 -12.56 15.12 3.22
CA ASP A 115 -13.64 15.92 2.65
C ASP A 115 -13.10 17.24 2.09
N ARG A 116 -13.82 17.76 1.09
CA ARG A 116 -13.69 19.15 0.67
C ARG A 116 -14.41 20.05 1.67
N LEU A 117 -13.79 21.18 2.00
CA LEU A 117 -14.38 22.20 2.85
C LEU A 117 -15.10 23.25 2.01
N SER A 118 -16.10 23.88 2.61
CA SER A 118 -16.74 25.06 2.02
C SER A 118 -15.77 26.24 2.02
N ASP A 119 -15.92 27.15 1.06
CA ASP A 119 -15.21 28.43 1.06
C ASP A 119 -15.68 29.33 2.22
N GLU A 120 -16.87 29.07 2.75
CA GLU A 120 -17.41 29.74 3.93
C GLU A 120 -16.75 29.21 5.21
N SER A 121 -16.26 30.12 6.05
CA SER A 121 -15.70 29.80 7.35
C SER A 121 -16.07 30.85 8.40
N TYR A 122 -16.15 30.43 9.65
CA TYR A 122 -16.39 31.30 10.79
C TYR A 122 -15.36 30.99 11.89
N LEU A 123 -14.72 32.04 12.39
CA LEU A 123 -13.72 31.93 13.44
C LEU A 123 -14.34 32.28 14.79
N VAL A 124 -14.34 31.32 15.71
CA VAL A 124 -14.79 31.53 17.09
C VAL A 124 -13.56 31.67 17.99
N ARG A 125 -13.43 32.81 18.68
CA ARG A 125 -12.35 33.07 19.64
C ARG A 125 -12.90 33.18 21.07
N SER A 126 -12.05 32.87 22.06
CA SER A 126 -12.41 32.89 23.49
C SER A 126 -12.52 34.31 24.08
N SER A 127 -11.93 35.33 23.45
CA SER A 127 -11.97 36.72 23.94
C SER A 127 -12.76 37.65 23.03
N ALA A 128 -13.46 38.62 23.64
CA ALA A 128 -14.26 39.67 22.99
C ALA A 128 -13.42 40.75 22.26
N THR A 129 -12.18 40.43 21.88
CA THR A 129 -11.31 41.36 21.16
C THR A 129 -11.22 40.91 19.71
N SER A 130 -12.23 41.27 18.92
CA SER A 130 -12.14 41.23 17.46
C SER A 130 -11.10 42.26 17.03
N GLY A 131 -9.87 41.81 16.81
CA GLY A 131 -8.85 42.59 16.12
C GLY A 131 -9.13 42.63 14.61
N PRO A 132 -8.58 43.59 13.85
CA PRO A 132 -8.86 43.78 12.42
C PRO A 132 -8.43 42.64 11.48
N ASP A 133 -7.89 41.55 12.03
CA ASP A 133 -7.24 40.45 11.30
C ASP A 133 -8.15 39.21 11.24
N ASP A 134 -9.43 39.45 10.91
CA ASP A 134 -10.45 38.42 10.66
C ASP A 134 -10.43 37.91 9.21
N ARG A 135 -9.42 38.30 8.43
CA ARG A 135 -9.24 37.75 7.10
C ARG A 135 -8.60 36.36 7.22
N PRO A 136 -9.07 35.37 6.43
CA PRO A 136 -8.34 34.14 6.23
C PRO A 136 -6.87 34.48 5.92
N THR A 137 -5.94 33.79 6.58
CA THR A 137 -4.52 33.88 6.24
C THR A 137 -4.35 33.63 4.74
N ALA A 138 -3.27 34.14 4.14
CA ALA A 138 -3.04 34.14 2.69
C ALA A 138 -3.12 32.77 1.97
N SER A 139 -3.30 31.67 2.71
CA SER A 139 -3.65 30.35 2.17
C SER A 139 -4.92 29.83 2.85
N THR A 140 -5.97 29.55 2.07
CA THR A 140 -7.22 28.99 2.60
C THR A 140 -7.13 27.46 2.62
N ILE A 141 -7.57 26.83 3.72
CA ILE A 141 -7.68 25.37 3.79
C ILE A 141 -8.94 24.97 3.03
N THR A 142 -8.81 24.25 1.92
CA THR A 142 -9.95 23.87 1.06
C THR A 142 -10.36 22.41 1.21
N GLY A 143 -9.57 21.61 1.94
CA GLY A 143 -9.86 20.20 2.14
C GLY A 143 -8.93 19.55 3.15
N TYR A 144 -9.26 18.32 3.52
CA TYR A 144 -8.38 17.49 4.34
C TYR A 144 -8.48 16.01 3.98
N PHE A 145 -7.42 15.25 4.31
CA PHE A 145 -7.45 13.79 4.39
C PHE A 145 -6.87 13.32 5.72
N VAL A 146 -7.46 12.31 6.32
CA VAL A 146 -6.84 11.55 7.41
C VAL A 146 -6.31 10.26 6.82
N VAL A 147 -5.03 10.00 7.04
CA VAL A 147 -4.31 8.88 6.45
C VAL A 147 -3.60 8.06 7.51
N SER A 148 -3.38 6.80 7.18
CA SER A 148 -2.63 5.80 7.95
C SER A 148 -1.30 5.57 7.24
N ALA A 149 -0.20 5.82 7.94
CA ALA A 149 1.15 5.59 7.41
C ALA A 149 2.07 5.08 8.53
N PRO A 150 3.07 4.26 8.21
CA PRO A 150 3.98 3.71 9.22
C PRO A 150 4.92 4.76 9.81
N ASN A 151 5.19 5.85 9.08
CA ASN A 151 6.07 6.94 9.51
C ASN A 151 5.78 8.24 8.75
N GLU A 152 6.42 9.34 9.19
CA GLU A 152 6.29 10.66 8.57
C GLU A 152 6.75 10.70 7.11
N ALA A 153 7.80 9.94 6.76
CA ALA A 153 8.34 9.93 5.41
C ALA A 153 7.33 9.35 4.40
N GLU A 154 6.64 8.28 4.76
CA GLU A 154 5.56 7.71 3.95
C GLU A 154 4.34 8.63 3.89
N ALA A 155 3.97 9.29 4.99
CA ALA A 155 2.90 10.29 4.97
C ALA A 155 3.23 11.47 4.03
N GLN A 156 4.48 11.94 4.03
CA GLN A 156 4.95 12.98 3.11
C GLN A 156 4.96 12.50 1.66
N ALA A 157 5.38 11.26 1.41
CA ALA A 157 5.34 10.68 0.06
C ALA A 157 3.91 10.61 -0.47
N LEU A 158 2.96 10.20 0.37
CA LEU A 158 1.54 10.20 0.04
C LEU A 158 1.03 11.61 -0.24
N ALA A 159 1.37 12.59 0.59
CA ALA A 159 0.98 13.98 0.38
C ALA A 159 1.48 14.54 -0.96
N ARG A 160 2.72 14.23 -1.36
CA ARG A 160 3.29 14.60 -2.67
C ARG A 160 2.57 13.94 -3.86
N SER A 161 1.93 12.79 -3.64
CA SER A 161 1.17 12.10 -4.67
C SER A 161 -0.23 12.69 -4.93
N THR A 162 -0.70 13.60 -4.06
CA THR A 162 -2.03 14.21 -4.21
C THR A 162 -2.09 15.06 -5.49
N PRO A 163 -3.24 15.07 -6.21
CA PRO A 163 -3.46 15.99 -7.33
C PRO A 163 -3.26 17.47 -6.93
N HIS A 164 -3.48 17.79 -5.65
CA HIS A 164 -3.37 19.15 -5.12
C HIS A 164 -1.98 19.77 -5.29
N VAL A 165 -0.93 19.01 -5.00
CA VAL A 165 0.46 19.48 -5.18
C VAL A 165 0.77 19.69 -6.66
N ARG A 166 0.19 18.88 -7.56
CA ARG A 166 0.40 19.01 -9.01
C ARG A 166 -0.15 20.32 -9.57
N TYR A 167 -1.24 20.83 -9.01
CA TYR A 167 -1.86 22.09 -9.43
C TYR A 167 -1.26 23.34 -8.75
N GLY A 168 -0.13 23.20 -8.06
CA GLY A 168 0.51 24.31 -7.36
C GLY A 168 -0.12 24.67 -6.01
N GLY A 169 -0.99 23.80 -5.48
CA GLY A 169 -1.43 23.85 -4.09
C GLY A 169 -0.35 23.32 -3.16
N SER A 170 -0.51 23.57 -1.86
CA SER A 170 0.39 23.04 -0.84
C SER A 170 -0.35 22.12 0.11
N VAL A 171 0.36 21.15 0.69
CA VAL A 171 -0.23 20.20 1.64
C VAL A 171 0.58 20.21 2.92
N VAL A 172 -0.09 20.48 4.04
CA VAL A 172 0.52 20.41 5.37
C VAL A 172 0.27 19.02 5.94
N VAL A 173 1.34 18.30 6.27
CA VAL A 173 1.30 16.97 6.89
C VAL A 173 1.47 17.14 8.39
N ARG A 174 0.54 16.61 9.20
CA ARG A 174 0.66 16.64 10.67
C ARG A 174 0.35 15.27 11.27
N PRO A 175 1.18 14.77 12.21
CA PRO A 175 0.80 13.60 13.01
C PRO A 175 -0.40 13.92 13.90
N ILE A 176 -1.30 12.95 14.07
CA ILE A 176 -2.41 13.00 15.02
C ILE A 176 -1.96 12.28 16.29
N VAL A 177 -1.96 13.01 17.41
CA VAL A 177 -1.67 12.47 18.75
C VAL A 177 -2.98 12.22 19.50
N GLN A 178 -3.01 11.17 20.34
CA GLN A 178 -4.13 10.83 21.22
C GLN A 178 -3.81 11.16 22.67
#